data_AF-A0A398CT68-F1
#
_entry.id   AF-A0A398CT68-F1
#
_cell.length_a   1.000
_cell.length_b   1.000
_cell.length_c   1.000
_cell.angle_alpha   90.00
_cell.angle_beta   90.00
_cell.angle_gamma   90.00
#
_symmetry.space_group_name_H-M   'P 1'
#
loop_
_entity.id
_entity.type
_entity.pdbx_description
1 polymer ?
#
loop_
_entity_poly.entity_id
_entity_poly.type
_entity_poly.pdbx_seq_one_letter_code
_entity_poly.pdbx_strand_id
1 'polypeptide(L)' 'GGKEIDFVAEKPEHMMYVQVAESITGVETRERELVPLQNIPDNYEKIVLSMDKSYVTSYAGIKAENIIDFLLE' A
#
# COMPACT_ATOMS: atom_id res chain seq x y z
N GLY A 1 -15.13 0.11 -9.24
CA GLY A 1 -13.82 0.50 -9.81
C GLY A 1 -12.81 0.33 -8.73
N GLY A 2 -11.84 -0.57 -8.90
CA GLY A 2 -10.88 -0.95 -7.85
C GLY A 2 -9.68 -1.64 -8.45
N LYS A 3 -9.13 -1.05 -9.51
CA LYS A 3 -7.96 -1.56 -10.25
C LYS A 3 -6.92 -0.47 -10.52
N GLU A 4 -7.16 0.73 -10.03
CA GLU A 4 -6.24 1.86 -10.17
C GLU A 4 -5.44 1.97 -8.89
N ILE A 5 -4.17 2.32 -9.05
CA ILE A 5 -3.26 2.64 -7.95
C ILE A 5 -3.33 4.14 -7.73
N ASP A 6 -3.43 4.58 -6.47
CA ASP A 6 -3.57 6.01 -6.17
C ASP A 6 -2.31 6.80 -6.55
N PHE A 7 -1.12 6.26 -6.25
CA PHE A 7 0.14 6.93 -6.56
C PHE A 7 1.23 5.97 -7.06
N VAL A 8 2.02 6.47 -7.99
CA VAL A 8 3.30 5.89 -8.41
C VAL A 8 4.36 6.93 -8.17
N ALA A 9 5.39 6.58 -7.39
CA ALA A 9 6.55 7.44 -7.18
C ALA A 9 7.76 6.86 -7.90
N GLU A 10 8.47 7.72 -8.64
CA GLU A 10 9.60 7.34 -9.48
C GLU A 10 10.80 8.25 -9.21
N LYS A 11 11.97 7.61 -9.09
CA LYS A 11 13.31 8.20 -9.08
C LYS A 11 14.16 7.38 -10.07
N PRO A 12 15.31 7.90 -10.55
CA PRO A 12 16.08 7.25 -11.61
C PRO A 12 16.40 5.76 -11.42
N GLU A 13 16.48 5.28 -10.18
CA GLU A 13 16.77 3.86 -9.86
C GLU A 13 15.71 3.22 -8.94
N HIS A 14 14.64 3.94 -8.59
CA HIS A 14 13.67 3.47 -7.61
C HIS A 14 12.25 3.80 -8.08
N MET A 15 11.40 2.79 -8.06
CA MET A 15 9.97 2.94 -8.30
C MET A 15 9.22 2.32 -7.12
N MET A 16 8.12 2.93 -6.72
CA MET A 16 7.22 2.41 -5.71
C MET A 16 5.77 2.70 -6.05
N TYR A 17 4.90 1.78 -5.65
CA TYR A 17 3.45 1.86 -5.82
C TYR A 17 2.79 2.05 -4.47
N VAL A 18 1.87 3.01 -4.38
CA VAL A 18 1.20 3.36 -3.12
C VAL A 18 -0.30 3.34 -3.32
N GLN A 19 -0.97 2.54 -2.47
CA GLN A 19 -2.41 2.58 -2.27
C GLN A 19 -2.71 3.28 -0.94
N VAL A 20 -3.76 4.09 -0.90
CA VAL A 20 -4.17 4.81 0.30
C VAL A 20 -5.59 4.39 0.69
N ALA A 21 -5.78 4.11 1.98
CA ALA A 21 -7.08 3.77 2.53
C ALA A 21 -7.27 4.40 3.91
N GLU A 22 -8.51 4.65 4.32
CA GLU A 22 -8.78 5.09 5.70
C GLU A 22 -8.39 3.99 6.70
N SER A 23 -8.80 2.75 6.43
CA SER A 23 -8.49 1.57 7.22
C SER A 23 -8.47 0.31 6.35
N ILE A 24 -7.61 -0.65 6.69
CA ILE A 24 -7.49 -1.99 6.11
C ILE A 24 -7.67 -3.09 7.16
N THR A 25 -8.29 -2.77 8.30
CA THR A 25 -8.55 -3.74 9.38
C THR A 25 -9.62 -4.76 9.01
N GLY A 26 -10.63 -4.34 8.24
CA GLY A 26 -11.66 -5.23 7.71
C GLY A 26 -11.13 -6.10 6.58
N VAL A 27 -11.45 -7.41 6.61
CA VAL A 27 -10.95 -8.38 5.62
C VAL A 27 -11.35 -7.99 4.20
N GLU A 28 -12.60 -7.62 3.98
CA GLU A 28 -13.12 -7.23 2.66
C GLU A 28 -12.45 -5.96 2.14
N THR A 29 -12.34 -4.92 2.98
CA THR A 29 -11.65 -3.68 2.63
C THR A 29 -10.20 -3.95 2.28
N ARG A 30 -9.49 -4.71 3.12
CA ARG A 30 -8.09 -5.06 2.89
C ARG A 30 -7.90 -5.79 1.57
N GLU A 31 -8.71 -6.80 1.27
CA GLU A 31 -8.62 -7.51 -0.01
C GLU A 31 -8.82 -6.54 -1.19
N ARG A 32 -9.82 -5.67 -1.10
CA ARG A 32 -10.09 -4.68 -2.15
C ARG A 32 -8.93 -3.71 -2.37
N GLU A 33 -8.31 -3.21 -1.30
CA GLU A 33 -7.19 -2.25 -1.38
C GLU A 33 -5.86 -2.93 -1.76
N LEU A 34 -5.65 -4.20 -1.41
CA LEU A 34 -4.42 -4.91 -1.76
C LEU A 34 -4.42 -5.46 -3.20
N VAL A 35 -5.59 -5.80 -3.76
CA VAL A 35 -5.72 -6.38 -5.11
C VAL A 35 -5.02 -5.55 -6.20
N PRO A 36 -5.16 -4.21 -6.27
CA PRO A 36 -4.43 -3.40 -7.23
C PRO A 36 -2.91 -3.61 -7.17
N LEU A 37 -2.32 -3.59 -5.97
CA LEU A 37 -0.88 -3.75 -5.75
C LEU A 37 -0.41 -5.18 -6.07
N GLN A 38 -1.20 -6.20 -5.71
CA GLN A 38 -0.89 -7.61 -5.98
C GLN A 38 -0.88 -7.95 -7.47
N ASN A 39 -1.64 -7.22 -8.29
CA ASN A 39 -1.72 -7.44 -9.73
C ASN A 39 -0.56 -6.83 -10.52
N ILE A 40 0.33 -6.08 -9.87
CA ILE A 40 1.51 -5.50 -10.51
C ILE A 40 2.59 -6.59 -10.61
N PRO A 41 3.00 -6.99 -11.83
CA PRO A 41 3.83 -8.18 -12.04
C PRO A 41 5.33 -7.98 -11.76
N ASP A 42 5.75 -6.80 -11.29
CA ASP A 42 7.15 -6.51 -10.97
C ASP A 42 7.48 -6.72 -9.47
N ASN A 43 8.75 -6.47 -9.14
CA ASN A 43 9.28 -6.57 -7.79
C ASN A 43 9.59 -5.20 -7.17
N TYR A 44 9.08 -4.10 -7.73
CA TYR A 44 9.23 -2.80 -7.10
C TYR A 44 8.43 -2.74 -5.79
N GLU A 45 8.82 -1.82 -4.94
CA GLU A 45 8.23 -1.64 -3.62
C GLU A 45 6.75 -1.30 -3.74
N LYS A 46 5.94 -1.91 -2.88
CA LYS A 46 4.49 -1.77 -2.83
C LYS A 46 4.09 -1.45 -1.40
N ILE A 47 3.35 -0.37 -1.21
CA ILE A 47 2.95 0.14 0.10
C ILE A 47 1.44 0.38 0.10
N VAL A 48 0.78 -0.05 1.16
CA VAL A 48 -0.56 0.43 1.53
C VAL A 48 -0.45 1.34 2.74
N LEU A 49 -0.89 2.59 2.59
CA LEU A 49 -0.93 3.58 3.65
C LEU A 49 -2.33 3.63 4.25
N SER A 50 -2.42 3.60 5.58
CA SER A 50 -3.68 3.81 6.29
C SER A 50 -3.54 4.59 7.59
N MET A 51 -4.67 4.95 8.21
CA MET A 51 -4.69 5.55 9.55
C MET A 51 -4.58 4.50 10.66
N ASP A 52 -4.49 3.21 10.31
CA ASP A 52 -4.51 2.13 11.29
C ASP A 52 -3.25 2.12 12.14
N LYS A 53 -3.42 1.83 13.43
CA LYS A 53 -2.33 1.52 14.34
C LYS A 53 -2.28 0.01 14.52
N SER A 54 -1.57 -0.66 13.61
CA SER A 54 -1.47 -2.11 13.56
C SER A 54 -0.04 -2.56 13.80
N TYR A 55 0.13 -3.69 14.48
CA TYR A 55 1.43 -4.39 14.55
C TYR A 55 1.73 -5.18 13.28
N VAL A 56 0.74 -5.34 12.39
CA VAL A 56 0.93 -5.98 11.09
C VAL A 56 1.54 -4.96 10.15
N THR A 57 2.80 -5.19 9.78
CA THR A 57 3.59 -4.29 8.94
C THR A 57 3.65 -4.73 7.48
N SER A 58 3.07 -5.88 7.11
CA SER A 58 3.00 -6.32 5.72
C SER A 58 1.92 -7.36 5.43
N TYR A 59 1.51 -7.42 4.16
CA TYR A 59 0.61 -8.41 3.59
C TYR A 59 1.16 -8.92 2.27
N ALA A 60 1.54 -10.20 2.21
CA ALA A 60 2.06 -10.83 0.98
C ALA A 60 3.18 -10.03 0.28
N GLY A 61 4.09 -9.43 1.07
CA GLY A 61 5.20 -8.61 0.56
C GLY A 61 4.86 -7.13 0.31
N ILE A 62 3.59 -6.73 0.44
CA ILE A 62 3.17 -5.32 0.42
C ILE A 62 3.36 -4.75 1.82
N LYS A 63 4.09 -3.66 1.96
CA LYS A 63 4.26 -2.96 3.24
C LYS A 63 2.95 -2.30 3.66
N ALA A 64 2.62 -2.40 4.95
CA ALA A 64 1.48 -1.72 5.55
C ALA A 64 2.00 -0.72 6.57
N GLU A 65 1.79 0.57 6.30
CA GLU A 65 2.37 1.66 7.09
C GLU A 65 1.30 2.67 7.50
N ASN A 66 1.50 3.27 8.68
CA ASN A 66 0.65 4.37 9.10
C ASN A 66 1.02 5.62 8.30
N ILE A 67 0.02 6.31 7.74
CA ILE A 67 0.26 7.48 6.90
C ILE A 67 0.93 8.64 7.66
N ILE A 68 0.69 8.79 8.97
CA ILE A 68 1.34 9.84 9.76
C ILE A 68 2.82 9.52 9.92
N ASP A 69 3.15 8.27 10.23
CA ASP A 69 4.54 7.83 10.39
C ASP A 69 5.29 7.99 9.06
N PHE A 70 4.69 7.56 7.94
CA PHE A 70 5.24 7.74 6.58
C PHE A 70 5.53 9.20 6.23
N LEU A 71 4.70 10.15 6.67
CA LEU A 71 4.88 11.58 6.39
C LEU A 71 5.92 12.26 7.29
N LEU A 72 6.30 11.62 8.40
CA LEU A 72 7.27 12.17 9.36
C LEU A 72 8.69 11.60 9.19
N GLU A 73 8.86 10.58 8.37
CA GLU A 73 10.14 10.05 7.92
C GLU A 73 10.76 10.91 6.81
#